data_AF-A0A453BUB5-F1
#
_entry.id   AF-A0A453BUB5-F1
#
_cell.length_a   1.000
_cell.length_b   1.000
_cell.length_c   1.000
_cell.angle_alpha   90.00
_cell.angle_beta   90.00
_cell.angle_gamma   90.00
#
_symmetry.space_group_name_H-M   'P 1'
#
loop_
_entity.id
_entity.type
_entity.pdbx_description
1 polymer ?
#
loop_
_entity_poly.entity_id
_entity_poly.type
_entity_poly.pdbx_seq_one_letter_code
_entity_poly.pdbx_strand_id
1 'polypeptide(L)'
;MHPVKTDSSFWTIEDGELHITLQKREKGKTWASPIKGQGSLDPYAADQEQKRLMLQRFQEENPGFDFSQAQFSGTCPDPRTFMGGIHTD
;
A
#
# COMPACT_ATOMS: atom_id res chain seq x y z
N MET A 1 -15.03 0.28 2.55
CA MET A 1 -14.31 0.39 3.83
C MET A 1 -13.45 -0.85 3.92
N HIS A 2 -12.14 -0.69 4.16
CA HIS A 2 -11.22 -1.82 4.16
C HIS A 2 -10.90 -2.24 5.60
N PRO A 3 -10.99 -3.53 5.92
CA PRO A 3 -10.68 -4.00 7.26
C PRO A 3 -9.17 -3.90 7.54
N VAL A 4 -8.84 -3.80 8.82
CA VAL A 4 -7.47 -3.77 9.35
C VAL A 4 -7.22 -4.98 10.24
N LYS A 5 -5.96 -5.33 10.48
CA LYS A 5 -5.58 -6.35 11.47
C LYS A 5 -5.49 -5.69 12.84
N THR A 6 -6.54 -5.79 13.65
CA THR A 6 -6.65 -5.07 14.93
C THR A 6 -5.63 -5.51 15.97
N ASP A 7 -5.23 -6.78 15.93
CA ASP A 7 -4.20 -7.40 16.76
C ASP A 7 -2.77 -6.90 16.44
N SER A 8 -2.54 -6.51 15.18
CA SER A 8 -1.25 -5.98 14.69
C SER A 8 -1.25 -4.45 14.56
N SER A 9 -2.36 -3.79 14.91
CA SER A 9 -2.50 -2.33 14.89
C SER A 9 -2.35 -1.79 16.31
N PHE A 10 -1.83 -0.58 16.45
CA PHE A 10 -1.57 0.01 17.75
C PHE A 10 -1.67 1.53 17.70
N TRP A 11 -1.66 2.15 18.87
CA TRP A 11 -1.62 3.59 19.02
C TRP A 11 -0.63 3.97 20.12
N THR A 12 0.00 5.13 19.98
CA THR A 12 0.88 5.73 20.97
C THR A 12 0.46 7.17 21.23
N ILE A 13 0.81 7.72 22.40
CA ILE A 13 0.68 9.15 22.68
C ILE A 13 2.08 9.68 22.93
N GLU A 14 2.50 10.64 22.10
CA GLU A 14 3.83 11.25 22.11
C GLU A 14 3.64 12.77 22.12
N ASP A 15 4.21 13.47 23.10
CA ASP A 15 4.11 14.93 23.25
C ASP A 15 2.67 15.50 23.21
N GLY A 16 1.68 14.70 23.64
CA GLY A 16 0.27 15.08 23.62
C GLY A 16 -0.44 14.84 22.27
N GLU A 17 0.27 14.30 21.28
CA GLU A 17 -0.28 13.88 20.00
C GLU A 17 -0.60 12.37 20.00
N LEU A 18 -1.77 11.99 19.50
CA LEU A 18 -2.19 10.60 19.35
C LEU A 18 -1.74 10.06 17.98
N HIS A 19 -0.81 9.13 17.98
CA HIS A 19 -0.36 8.45 16.77
C HIS A 19 -1.08 7.11 16.63
N ILE A 20 -1.78 6.89 15.51
CA ILE A 20 -2.51 5.64 15.22
C ILE A 20 -1.84 4.92 14.06
N THR A 21 -1.38 3.69 14.30
CA THR A 21 -0.79 2.82 13.27
C THR A 21 -1.75 1.67 12.96
N LEU A 22 -2.23 1.60 11.72
CA LEU A 22 -3.16 0.57 11.25
C LEU A 22 -2.50 -0.39 10.26
N GLN A 23 -2.47 -1.68 10.60
CA GLN A 23 -1.98 -2.71 9.70
C GLN A 23 -3.06 -3.11 8.69
N LYS A 24 -2.79 -2.92 7.39
CA LYS A 24 -3.71 -3.33 6.32
C LYS A 24 -3.98 -4.84 6.40
N ARG A 25 -5.24 -5.25 6.29
CA ARG A 25 -5.59 -6.68 6.19
C ARG A 25 -5.19 -7.27 4.84
N GLU A 26 -5.38 -6.50 3.76
CA GLU A 26 -5.07 -6.89 2.40
C GLU A 26 -3.75 -6.24 1.97
N LYS A 27 -2.69 -7.04 1.73
CA LYS A 27 -1.43 -6.56 1.14
C LYS A 27 -1.68 -6.07 -0.30
N GLY A 28 -0.90 -5.08 -0.74
CA GLY A 28 -0.98 -4.51 -2.09
C GLY A 28 -2.26 -3.73 -2.42
N LYS A 29 -3.14 -3.49 -1.44
CA LYS A 29 -4.34 -2.68 -1.64
C LYS A 29 -4.06 -1.20 -1.38
N THR A 30 -4.22 -0.37 -2.41
CA THR A 30 -4.24 1.09 -2.28
C THR A 30 -5.49 1.50 -1.51
N TRP A 31 -5.32 2.36 -0.50
CA TRP A 31 -6.45 3.00 0.19
C TRP A 31 -6.54 4.42 -0.32
N ALA A 32 -7.67 4.77 -0.94
CA ALA A 32 -7.90 6.14 -1.43
C ALA A 32 -7.91 7.17 -0.30
N SER A 33 -8.19 6.75 0.94
CA SER A 33 -8.09 7.59 2.13
C SER A 33 -8.03 6.72 3.39
N PRO A 34 -7.39 7.19 4.48
CA PRO A 34 -7.51 6.57 5.80
C PRO A 34 -8.95 6.54 6.34
N ILE A 35 -9.78 7.55 6.03
CA ILE A 35 -11.15 7.69 6.55
C ILE A 35 -12.13 7.87 5.39
N LYS A 36 -13.18 7.04 5.36
CA LYS A 36 -14.19 7.10 4.30
C LYS A 36 -14.82 8.50 4.22
N GLY A 37 -14.71 9.13 3.05
CA GLY A 37 -15.32 10.43 2.77
C GLY A 37 -14.49 11.65 3.21
N GLN A 38 -13.29 11.46 3.74
CA GLN A 38 -12.37 12.55 4.09
C GLN A 38 -11.05 12.39 3.34
N GLY A 39 -10.44 13.46 2.86
CA GLY A 39 -9.07 13.43 2.33
C GLY A 39 -8.81 12.35 1.27
N SER A 40 -9.69 12.23 0.27
CA SER A 40 -9.44 11.33 -0.86
C SER A 40 -8.15 11.75 -1.56
N LEU A 41 -7.27 10.79 -1.79
CA LEU A 41 -6.16 10.93 -2.72
C LEU A 41 -6.71 11.41 -4.06
N ASP A 42 -6.03 12.40 -4.63
CA ASP A 42 -6.28 12.78 -6.01
C ASP A 42 -5.86 11.61 -6.95
N PRO A 43 -6.38 11.59 -8.20
CA PRO A 43 -6.09 10.50 -9.13
C PRO A 43 -4.61 10.28 -9.42
N TYR A 44 -3.79 11.34 -9.37
CA TYR A 44 -2.36 11.23 -9.61
C TYR A 44 -1.66 10.58 -8.42
N ALA A 45 -1.95 11.02 -7.19
CA ALA A 45 -1.40 10.43 -5.98
C ALA A 45 -1.81 8.96 -5.82
N ALA A 46 -3.04 8.61 -6.20
CA ALA A 46 -3.50 7.22 -6.21
C ALA A 46 -2.71 6.34 -7.20
N ASP A 47 -2.43 6.86 -8.41
CA ASP A 47 -1.59 6.17 -9.40
C ASP A 47 -0.14 6.00 -8.91
N GLN A 48 0.44 7.03 -8.28
CA GLN A 48 1.78 6.95 -7.69
C GLN A 48 1.86 5.89 -6.59
N GLU A 49 0.87 5.82 -5.69
CA GLU A 49 0.84 4.81 -4.64
C GLU A 49 0.68 3.39 -5.21
N GLN A 50 -0.12 3.23 -6.26
CA GLN A 50 -0.26 1.94 -6.94
C GLN A 50 1.06 1.47 -7.57
N LYS A 51 1.78 2.39 -8.23
CA LYS A 51 3.12 2.12 -8.78
C LYS A 51 4.13 1.75 -7.68
N ARG A 52 4.09 2.48 -6.56
CA ARG A 52 4.95 2.20 -5.40
C ARG A 52 4.70 0.80 -4.84
N LEU A 53 3.44 0.40 -4.69
CA LEU A 53 3.07 -0.94 -4.21
C LEU A 53 3.51 -2.04 -5.18
N MET A 54 3.40 -1.81 -6.48
CA MET A 54 3.88 -2.76 -7.50
C MET A 54 5.40 -2.92 -7.46
N LEU A 55 6.17 -1.84 -7.36
CA LEU A 55 7.64 -1.90 -7.24
C LEU A 55 8.05 -2.65 -5.98
N GLN A 56 7.42 -2.34 -4.84
CA GLN A 56 7.68 -3.02 -3.59
C GLN A 56 7.44 -4.53 -3.72
N ARG A 57 6.32 -4.94 -4.34
CA ARG A 57 6.02 -6.37 -4.57
C ARG A 57 7.08 -7.04 -5.44
N PHE A 58 7.48 -6.43 -6.56
CA PHE A 58 8.50 -7.01 -7.44
C PHE A 58 9.85 -7.16 -6.75
N GLN A 59 10.22 -6.19 -5.91
CA GLN A 59 11.44 -6.24 -5.10
C GLN A 59 11.38 -7.38 -4.07
N GLU A 60 10.25 -7.57 -3.38
CA GLU A 60 10.03 -8.66 -2.43
C GLU A 60 10.06 -10.03 -3.11
N GLU A 61 9.49 -10.16 -4.32
CA GLU A 61 9.46 -11.41 -5.10
C GLU A 61 10.81 -11.75 -5.76
N ASN A 62 11.66 -10.75 -6.01
CA ASN A 62 12.92 -10.92 -6.74
C ASN A 62 14.10 -10.25 -5.98
N PRO A 63 14.54 -10.82 -4.85
CA PRO A 63 15.54 -10.18 -3.97
C PRO A 63 16.92 -9.97 -4.61
N GLY A 64 17.21 -10.63 -5.74
CA GLY A 64 18.47 -10.48 -6.49
C GLY A 64 18.46 -9.36 -7.55
N PHE A 65 17.33 -8.66 -7.72
CA PHE A 65 17.19 -7.57 -8.68
C PHE A 65 16.97 -6.24 -7.94
N ASP A 66 17.56 -5.15 -8.43
CA ASP A 66 17.34 -3.81 -7.89
C ASP A 66 16.31 -3.04 -8.74
N PHE A 67 15.15 -2.77 -8.16
CA PHE A 67 14.07 -2.01 -8.79
C PHE A 67 13.98 -0.56 -8.29
N SER A 68 14.96 -0.07 -7.52
CA SER A 68 14.92 1.27 -6.92
C SER A 68 14.82 2.43 -7.93
N GLN A 69 15.32 2.22 -9.16
CA GLN A 69 15.27 3.18 -10.27
C GLN A 69 14.25 2.81 -11.36
N ALA A 70 13.50 1.71 -11.17
CA ALA A 70 12.54 1.26 -12.15
C ALA A 70 11.29 2.17 -12.16
N GLN A 71 10.75 2.42 -13.35
CA GLN A 71 9.54 3.21 -13.54
C GLN A 71 8.52 2.43 -14.35
N PHE A 72 7.24 2.58 -13.99
CA PHE A 72 6.14 2.09 -14.80
C PHE A 72 5.84 3.07 -15.93
N SER A 73 5.94 2.61 -17.18
CA SER A 73 5.40 3.33 -18.34
C SER A 73 3.94 2.92 -18.57
N GLY A 74 3.07 3.90 -18.77
CA GLY A 74 1.63 3.68 -18.97
C GLY A 74 0.82 3.44 -17.68
N THR A 75 -0.33 2.79 -17.83
CA THR A 75 -1.25 2.51 -16.72
C THR A 75 -0.73 1.37 -15.86
N CYS A 76 -0.55 1.61 -14.56
CA CYS A 76 -0.17 0.58 -13.60
C CYS A 76 -1.32 -0.43 -13.44
N PRO A 77 -1.09 -1.75 -13.54
CA PRO A 77 -2.11 -2.76 -13.25
C PRO A 77 -2.31 -2.92 -11.73
N ASP A 78 -3.40 -3.58 -11.31
CA ASP A 78 -3.69 -3.81 -9.88
C ASP A 78 -2.63 -4.76 -9.26
N PRO A 79 -1.87 -4.30 -8.23
CA PRO A 79 -0.83 -5.11 -7.58
C PRO A 79 -1.35 -6.39 -6.92
N ARG A 80 -2.66 -6.57 -6.75
CA ARG A 80 -3.22 -7.78 -6.16
C ARG A 80 -3.46 -8.89 -7.17
N THR A 81 -3.65 -8.56 -8.44
CA THR A 81 -4.07 -9.52 -9.47
C THR A 81 -3.04 -9.67 -10.59
N PHE A 82 -2.12 -8.73 -10.74
CA PHE A 82 -1.13 -8.77 -11.80
C PHE A 82 -0.13 -9.92 -11.61
N MET A 83 0.18 -10.67 -12.67
CA MET A 83 1.14 -11.78 -12.70
C MET A 83 0.95 -12.85 -11.61
N GLY A 84 -0.28 -13.34 -11.43
CA GLY A 84 -0.58 -14.38 -10.44
C GLY A 84 -0.96 -13.84 -9.07
N GLY A 85 -0.83 -12.54 -8.85
CA GLY A 85 -1.31 -11.84 -7.66
C GLY A 85 -0.43 -12.03 -6.43
N ILE A 86 -0.92 -11.58 -5.27
CA ILE A 86 -0.16 -11.65 -4.02
C ILE A 86 -0.41 -13.00 -3.35
N HIS A 87 0.66 -13.77 -3.13
CA HIS A 87 0.61 -14.96 -2.30
C HIS A 87 0.47 -14.55 -0.84
N THR A 88 -0.68 -14.85 -0.24
CA THR A 88 -0.86 -14.78 1.21
C THR A 88 -0.31 -16.06 1.81
N ASP A 89 0.90 -16.00 2.35
CA ASP A 89 1.33 -16.93 3.40
C ASP A 89 0.52 -16.64 4.69
#